data_AF-A0A3A5SM98-F1
#
_entry.id   AF-A0A3A5SM98-F1
#
_cell.length_a   1.000
_cell.length_b   1.000
_cell.length_c   1.000
_cell.angle_alpha   90.00
_cell.angle_beta   90.00
_cell.angle_gamma   90.00
#
_symmetry.space_group_name_H-M   'P 1'
#
loop_
_entity.id
_entity.type
_entity.pdbx_description
1 polymer ?
#
loop_
_entity_poly.entity_id
_entity_poly.type
_entity_poly.pdbx_seq_one_letter_code
_entity_poly.pdbx_strand_id
1 'polypeptide(L)'
;MRKLLYTVALFVMASACSTKPESKPYNWEDDLYQRLLTDFCMTESQVKDYIRKYIPDVTDEQMRQWEASKALECMMLDGEKRYFRNAGPNLFRVDSTCYDIKIAKEGTSPSGSEKVNMENLPEIISAVKKEGKAIVAPKRMRVTYTLTVDTNAVPAGKIIRCWLPYPRQDQARQQDVKFISASEPQYTFSSPECRHSTLYMEKRAVEGEPTVFSETFEFTANGEWHNLKPEDVQPYDTTTALYKEYTAEREKHIVFSPRLRELAAKLTAGETNPYLKAKRIFRWVNDNFPWASAREYSTIENIPEYVLDNRHGDCGQVSLLFITLCRISGIPAHFQSGFMMHPRAWNLHDWAEVYFEGVGWVPVDQSFGIPAFARNADEEYFFLGGIDSWRMIVNTDYGMPLQPEKQYPRSETVDFQRGEVEWEGGNLYFPQWGYHMDIDYLNY
;
A
#
# COMPACT_ATOMS: atom_id res chain seq x y z
N MET A 1 10.73 -57.68 55.95
CA MET A 1 10.24 -56.34 56.35
C MET A 1 11.37 -55.32 56.24
N ARG A 2 11.31 -54.51 55.18
CA ARG A 2 11.68 -53.08 55.03
C ARG A 2 12.48 -52.40 56.17
N LYS A 3 13.55 -51.68 55.79
CA LYS A 3 13.83 -50.24 56.07
C LYS A 3 15.21 -49.87 55.48
N LEU A 4 15.28 -49.42 54.23
CA LEU A 4 15.23 -48.03 53.75
C LEU A 4 16.44 -47.17 54.22
N LEU A 5 17.49 -47.14 53.38
CA LEU A 5 18.57 -46.15 53.42
C LEU A 5 18.04 -44.83 52.83
N TYR A 6 18.15 -43.73 53.59
CA TYR A 6 17.91 -42.38 53.11
C TYR A 6 19.23 -41.79 52.61
N THR A 7 19.37 -41.64 51.29
CA THR A 7 20.43 -40.83 50.68
C THR A 7 19.91 -39.41 50.58
N VAL A 8 20.51 -38.48 51.33
CA VAL A 8 20.24 -37.05 51.21
C VAL A 8 21.03 -36.53 50.00
N ALA A 9 20.34 -36.23 48.91
CA ALA A 9 20.90 -35.49 47.78
C ALA A 9 20.71 -33.98 48.06
N LEU A 10 21.80 -33.27 48.34
CA LEU A 10 21.81 -31.80 48.31
C LEU A 10 21.69 -31.35 46.85
N PHE A 11 20.51 -30.86 46.47
CA PHE A 11 20.35 -30.06 45.25
C PHE A 11 20.81 -28.64 45.53
N VAL A 12 22.00 -28.28 45.04
CA VAL A 12 22.42 -26.89 44.90
C VAL A 12 21.64 -26.33 43.71
N MET A 13 20.55 -25.60 43.97
CA MET A 13 19.94 -24.74 42.96
C MET A 13 20.90 -23.60 42.68
N ALA A 14 21.69 -23.73 41.62
CA ALA A 14 22.33 -22.59 40.99
C ALA A 14 21.21 -21.71 40.43
N SER A 15 20.87 -20.65 41.17
CA SER A 15 20.04 -19.57 40.66
C SER A 15 20.84 -18.91 39.54
N ALA A 16 20.56 -19.31 38.30
CA ALA A 16 20.96 -18.54 37.15
C ALA A 16 20.18 -17.23 37.24
N CYS A 17 20.79 -16.21 37.83
CA CYS A 17 20.40 -14.84 37.57
C CYS A 17 20.44 -14.68 36.05
N SER A 18 19.28 -14.77 35.40
CA SER A 18 19.12 -14.30 34.04
C SER A 18 19.40 -12.81 34.10
N THR A 19 20.62 -12.44 33.73
CA THR A 19 20.92 -11.08 33.33
C THR A 19 19.89 -10.74 32.27
N LYS A 20 18.98 -9.82 32.58
CA LYS A 20 18.10 -9.20 31.58
C LYS A 20 18.98 -8.88 30.38
N PRO A 21 18.62 -9.25 29.15
CA PRO A 21 19.35 -8.76 27.99
C PRO A 21 19.32 -7.24 28.11
N GLU A 22 20.50 -6.61 28.25
CA GLU A 22 20.62 -5.19 27.97
C GLU A 22 20.00 -4.99 26.59
N SER A 23 19.06 -4.05 26.48
CA SER A 23 18.42 -3.75 25.20
C SER A 23 19.51 -3.41 24.20
N LYS A 24 19.77 -4.31 23.25
CA LYS A 24 20.71 -4.06 22.16
C LYS A 24 20.27 -2.74 21.50
N PRO A 25 21.17 -1.77 21.28
CA PRO A 25 20.79 -0.54 20.59
C PRO A 25 20.22 -0.88 19.22
N TYR A 26 19.24 -0.09 18.76
CA TYR A 26 18.59 -0.30 17.48
C TYR A 26 19.62 -0.38 16.35
N ASN A 27 19.45 -1.38 15.47
CA ASN A 27 20.26 -1.56 14.27
C ASN A 27 19.32 -1.79 13.08
N TRP A 28 19.40 -0.90 12.08
CA TRP A 28 18.60 -0.99 10.86
C TRP A 28 18.88 -2.27 10.06
N GLU A 29 20.12 -2.76 10.02
CA GLU A 29 20.46 -3.98 9.27
C GLU A 29 19.80 -5.21 9.90
N ASP A 30 19.80 -5.28 11.23
CA ASP A 30 19.12 -6.35 11.97
C ASP A 30 17.59 -6.29 11.77
N ASP A 31 17.00 -5.09 11.82
CA ASP A 31 15.56 -4.87 11.56
C ASP A 31 15.19 -5.26 10.12
N LEU A 32 15.90 -4.73 9.13
CA LEU A 32 15.70 -5.06 7.71
C LEU A 32 15.79 -6.57 7.48
N TYR A 33 16.74 -7.25 8.12
CA TYR A 33 16.86 -8.70 8.05
C TYR A 33 15.61 -9.42 8.58
N GLN A 34 15.05 -9.00 9.71
CA GLN A 34 13.81 -9.56 10.24
C GLN A 34 12.59 -9.29 9.34
N ARG A 35 12.54 -8.12 8.70
CA ARG A 35 11.50 -7.79 7.71
C ARG A 35 11.58 -8.71 6.49
N LEU A 36 12.79 -8.94 5.98
CA LEU A 36 13.04 -9.87 4.89
C LEU A 36 12.66 -11.31 5.26
N LEU A 37 12.92 -11.77 6.49
CA LEU A 37 12.46 -13.09 6.95
C LEU A 37 10.93 -13.19 7.02
N THR A 38 10.24 -12.09 7.30
CA THR A 38 8.77 -12.03 7.31
C THR A 38 8.21 -12.15 5.88
N ASP A 39 8.79 -11.41 4.94
CA ASP A 39 8.38 -11.45 3.54
C ASP A 39 8.76 -12.77 2.85
N PHE A 40 9.97 -13.26 3.07
CA PHE A 40 10.52 -14.48 2.49
C PHE A 40 10.48 -15.64 3.49
N CYS A 41 9.28 -15.99 3.95
CA CYS A 41 9.08 -17.03 4.94
C CYS A 41 8.79 -18.42 4.35
N MET A 42 8.52 -18.52 3.04
CA MET A 42 8.04 -19.77 2.43
C MET A 42 9.20 -20.65 1.95
N THR A 43 9.05 -21.96 2.15
CA THR A 43 9.92 -22.98 1.56
C THR A 43 9.47 -23.34 0.15
N GLU A 44 10.37 -23.93 -0.65
CA GLU A 44 10.03 -24.43 -1.99
C GLU A 44 8.86 -25.43 -1.97
N SER A 45 8.83 -26.32 -0.98
CA SER A 45 7.75 -27.31 -0.84
C SER A 45 6.40 -26.63 -0.66
N GLN A 46 6.31 -25.63 0.21
CA GLN A 46 5.06 -24.90 0.45
C GLN A 46 4.58 -24.14 -0.78
N VAL A 47 5.50 -23.55 -1.55
CA VAL A 47 5.16 -22.90 -2.82
C VAL A 47 4.65 -23.93 -3.84
N LYS A 48 5.35 -25.07 -3.99
CA LYS A 48 4.89 -26.18 -4.84
C LYS A 48 3.52 -26.70 -4.44
N ASP A 49 3.22 -26.80 -3.15
CA ASP A 49 1.92 -27.26 -2.66
C ASP A 49 0.78 -26.33 -3.08
N TYR A 50 1.01 -25.02 -3.16
CA TYR A 50 0.05 -24.10 -3.77
C TYR A 50 -0.08 -24.35 -5.27
N ILE A 51 1.04 -24.45 -5.99
CA ILE A 51 1.06 -24.59 -7.46
C ILE A 51 0.36 -25.89 -7.89
N ARG A 52 0.54 -26.99 -7.15
CA ARG A 52 -0.09 -28.30 -7.40
C ARG A 52 -1.61 -28.27 -7.43
N LYS A 53 -2.24 -27.25 -6.85
CA LYS A 53 -3.69 -27.04 -6.98
C LYS A 53 -4.11 -26.83 -8.44
N TYR A 54 -3.23 -26.33 -9.31
CA TYR A 54 -3.52 -26.03 -10.71
C TYR A 54 -2.63 -26.82 -11.68
N ILE A 55 -1.38 -27.10 -11.28
CA ILE A 55 -0.39 -27.86 -12.06
C ILE A 55 0.09 -29.05 -11.21
N PRO A 56 -0.66 -30.18 -11.16
CA PRO A 56 -0.38 -31.29 -10.25
C PRO A 56 1.03 -31.89 -10.40
N ASP A 57 1.53 -31.95 -11.63
CA ASP A 57 2.84 -32.54 -11.97
C ASP A 57 3.94 -31.47 -12.10
N VAL A 58 3.87 -30.39 -11.32
CA VAL A 58 4.88 -29.32 -11.34
C VAL A 58 6.29 -29.88 -11.14
N THR A 59 7.20 -29.51 -12.03
CA THR A 59 8.59 -29.97 -12.06
C THR A 59 9.56 -28.95 -11.46
N ASP A 60 10.72 -29.43 -11.01
CA ASP A 60 11.80 -28.54 -10.53
C ASP A 60 12.33 -27.62 -11.64
N GLU A 61 12.22 -28.05 -12.90
CA GLU A 61 12.61 -27.23 -14.05
C GLU A 61 11.65 -26.05 -14.25
N GLN A 62 10.33 -26.27 -14.12
CA GLN A 62 9.36 -25.17 -14.15
C GLN A 62 9.60 -24.17 -13.01
N MET A 63 9.89 -24.67 -11.80
CA MET A 63 10.26 -23.79 -10.67
C MET A 63 11.47 -22.92 -11.02
N ARG A 64 12.56 -23.50 -11.55
CA ARG A 64 13.75 -22.74 -11.97
C ARG A 64 13.44 -21.71 -13.06
N GLN A 65 12.56 -22.05 -14.01
CA GLN A 65 12.13 -21.13 -15.06
C GLN A 65 11.36 -19.93 -14.49
N TRP A 66 10.44 -20.17 -13.56
CA TRP A 66 9.69 -19.11 -12.90
C TRP A 66 10.54 -18.25 -11.96
N GLU A 67 11.56 -18.83 -11.31
CA GLU A 67 12.56 -18.06 -10.57
C GLU A 67 13.38 -17.16 -11.51
N ALA A 68 13.84 -17.70 -12.65
CA ALA A 68 14.64 -16.98 -13.62
C ALA A 68 13.86 -15.85 -14.31
N SER A 69 12.56 -16.04 -14.55
CA SER A 69 11.67 -15.03 -15.11
C SER A 69 11.17 -14.01 -14.09
N LYS A 70 11.46 -14.21 -12.80
CA LYS A 70 10.94 -13.44 -11.64
C LYS A 70 9.44 -13.60 -11.36
N ALA A 71 8.76 -14.54 -12.04
CA ALA A 71 7.38 -14.89 -11.70
C ALA A 71 7.26 -15.59 -10.32
N LEU A 72 8.34 -16.23 -9.86
CA LEU A 72 8.52 -16.64 -8.46
C LEU A 72 9.62 -15.82 -7.81
N GLU A 73 9.23 -14.89 -6.95
CA GLU A 73 10.19 -14.12 -6.16
C GLU A 73 10.78 -14.97 -5.02
N CYS A 74 12.12 -15.04 -5.00
CA CYS A 74 12.88 -15.78 -3.99
C CYS A 74 14.20 -15.07 -3.64
N MET A 75 14.75 -15.43 -2.49
CA MET A 75 16.00 -14.87 -1.95
C MET A 75 16.78 -15.93 -1.17
N MET A 76 18.10 -15.78 -1.08
CA MET A 76 18.94 -16.56 -0.17
C MET A 76 19.02 -15.84 1.19
N LEU A 77 18.55 -16.50 2.26
CA LEU A 77 18.62 -16.02 3.65
C LEU A 77 19.27 -17.11 4.49
N ASP A 78 20.34 -16.77 5.22
CA ASP A 78 21.16 -17.72 6.02
C ASP A 78 21.62 -18.98 5.25
N GLY A 79 21.90 -18.83 3.94
CA GLY A 79 22.32 -19.94 3.08
C GLY A 79 21.17 -20.85 2.61
N GLU A 80 19.93 -20.54 2.95
CA GLU A 80 18.73 -21.24 2.49
C GLU A 80 17.95 -20.40 1.47
N LYS A 81 17.44 -21.05 0.41
CA LYS A 81 16.52 -20.38 -0.52
C LYS A 81 15.14 -20.30 0.11
N ARG A 82 14.61 -19.08 0.21
CA ARG A 82 13.27 -18.77 0.69
C ARG A 82 12.47 -18.03 -0.37
N TYR A 83 11.17 -18.23 -0.37
CA TYR A 83 10.24 -17.63 -1.32
C TYR A 83 9.37 -16.60 -0.62
N PHE A 84 8.97 -15.60 -1.38
CA PHE A 84 8.03 -14.60 -0.91
C PHE A 84 6.71 -15.27 -0.45
N ARG A 85 6.10 -14.76 0.62
CA ARG A 85 4.88 -15.29 1.25
C ARG A 85 3.74 -15.53 0.26
N ASN A 86 3.63 -14.69 -0.79
CA ASN A 86 2.63 -14.82 -1.84
C ASN A 86 3.19 -15.30 -3.19
N ALA A 87 4.39 -15.91 -3.24
CA ALA A 87 5.01 -16.35 -4.49
C ALA A 87 4.10 -17.30 -5.30
N GLY A 88 3.52 -18.31 -4.64
CA GLY A 88 2.57 -19.24 -5.29
C GLY A 88 1.35 -18.53 -5.91
N PRO A 89 0.55 -17.77 -5.14
CA PRO A 89 -0.55 -16.98 -5.70
C PRO A 89 -0.14 -15.99 -6.79
N ASN A 90 0.98 -15.29 -6.63
CA ASN A 90 1.47 -14.30 -7.60
C ASN A 90 1.90 -14.93 -8.92
N LEU A 91 2.45 -16.15 -8.92
CA LEU A 91 2.79 -16.86 -10.15
C LEU A 91 1.60 -16.90 -11.12
N PHE A 92 0.39 -17.18 -10.62
CA PHE A 92 -0.84 -17.25 -11.42
C PHE A 92 -1.43 -15.88 -11.78
N ARG A 93 -0.77 -14.78 -11.42
CA ARG A 93 -1.09 -13.41 -11.86
C ARG A 93 -0.05 -12.86 -12.83
N VAL A 94 1.20 -13.28 -12.66
CA VAL A 94 2.36 -12.75 -13.39
C VAL A 94 2.70 -13.57 -14.62
N ASP A 95 2.71 -14.90 -14.52
CA ASP A 95 2.97 -15.78 -15.66
C ASP A 95 1.67 -16.02 -16.45
N SER A 96 1.66 -15.65 -17.73
CA SER A 96 0.46 -15.73 -18.57
C SER A 96 -0.03 -17.17 -18.78
N THR A 97 0.88 -18.14 -18.84
CA THR A 97 0.49 -19.55 -19.00
C THR A 97 -0.15 -20.06 -17.72
N CYS A 98 0.43 -19.75 -16.55
CA CYS A 98 -0.18 -20.07 -15.27
C CYS A 98 -1.53 -19.37 -15.10
N TYR A 99 -1.63 -18.09 -15.45
CA TYR A 99 -2.88 -17.34 -15.42
C TYR A 99 -3.98 -18.06 -16.22
N ASP A 100 -3.71 -18.43 -17.48
CA ASP A 100 -4.66 -19.14 -18.33
C ASP A 100 -5.10 -20.48 -17.74
N ILE A 101 -4.17 -21.24 -17.14
CA ILE A 101 -4.49 -22.49 -16.44
C ILE A 101 -5.46 -22.26 -15.28
N LYS A 102 -5.21 -21.21 -14.48
CA LYS A 102 -6.08 -20.88 -13.34
C LYS A 102 -7.47 -20.45 -13.81
N ILE A 103 -7.54 -19.58 -14.81
CA ILE A 103 -8.82 -19.12 -15.38
C ILE A 103 -9.59 -20.26 -16.02
N ALA A 104 -8.94 -21.18 -16.74
CA ALA A 104 -9.61 -22.34 -17.30
C ALA A 104 -10.24 -23.24 -16.23
N LYS A 105 -9.67 -23.25 -15.02
CA LYS A 105 -10.16 -24.05 -13.88
C LYS A 105 -11.24 -23.33 -13.05
N GLU A 106 -11.05 -22.04 -12.77
CA GLU A 106 -11.91 -21.28 -11.84
C GLU A 106 -12.95 -20.41 -12.55
N GLY A 107 -12.77 -20.16 -13.85
CA GLY A 107 -13.50 -19.16 -14.61
C GLY A 107 -13.02 -17.74 -14.33
N THR A 108 -13.57 -16.79 -15.09
CA THR A 108 -13.41 -15.36 -14.84
C THR A 108 -14.63 -14.81 -14.12
N SER A 109 -14.44 -14.04 -13.04
CA SER A 109 -15.51 -13.23 -12.47
C SER A 109 -14.94 -11.89 -12.02
N PRO A 110 -15.66 -10.77 -12.22
CA PRO A 110 -15.20 -9.49 -11.71
C PRO A 110 -15.04 -9.54 -10.19
N SER A 111 -13.96 -8.94 -9.70
CA SER A 111 -13.70 -8.71 -8.29
C SER A 111 -14.82 -7.87 -7.65
N GLY A 112 -14.83 -7.81 -6.32
CA GLY A 112 -15.85 -7.04 -5.59
C GLY A 112 -15.83 -5.55 -5.93
N SER A 113 -14.65 -4.95 -6.05
CA SER A 113 -14.49 -3.55 -6.46
C SER A 113 -14.88 -3.32 -7.92
N GLU A 114 -14.52 -4.24 -8.84
CA GLU A 114 -14.96 -4.14 -10.24
C GLU A 114 -16.48 -4.17 -10.37
N LYS A 115 -17.18 -5.04 -9.63
CA LYS A 115 -18.66 -5.09 -9.64
C LYS A 115 -19.27 -3.76 -9.25
N VAL A 116 -18.71 -3.09 -8.23
CA VAL A 116 -19.20 -1.77 -7.81
C VAL A 116 -18.86 -0.70 -8.86
N ASN A 117 -17.66 -0.75 -9.43
CA ASN A 117 -17.22 0.23 -10.43
C ASN A 117 -17.93 0.09 -11.79
N MET A 118 -18.40 -1.10 -12.15
CA MET A 118 -19.29 -1.30 -13.31
C MET A 118 -20.56 -0.43 -13.25
N GLU A 119 -21.01 -0.05 -12.05
CA GLU A 119 -22.16 0.84 -11.82
C GLU A 119 -21.71 2.28 -11.52
N ASN A 120 -20.68 2.47 -10.69
CA ASN A 120 -20.29 3.78 -10.20
C ASN A 120 -19.52 4.64 -11.22
N LEU A 121 -18.69 4.06 -12.10
CA LEU A 121 -17.98 4.87 -13.11
C LEU A 121 -18.95 5.55 -14.09
N PRO A 122 -19.94 4.83 -14.68
CA PRO A 122 -20.94 5.47 -15.54
C PRO A 122 -21.83 6.47 -14.80
N GLU A 123 -22.15 6.23 -13.53
CA GLU A 123 -22.87 7.17 -12.64
C GLU A 123 -22.10 8.50 -12.54
N ILE A 124 -20.80 8.43 -12.22
CA ILE A 124 -19.92 9.60 -12.10
C ILE A 124 -19.83 10.35 -13.42
N ILE A 125 -19.48 9.67 -14.52
CA ILE A 125 -19.35 10.30 -15.85
C ILE A 125 -20.65 11.03 -16.24
N SER A 126 -21.80 10.37 -16.04
CA SER A 126 -23.11 10.95 -16.35
C SER A 126 -23.42 12.18 -15.49
N ALA A 127 -23.15 12.11 -14.18
CA ALA A 127 -23.35 13.21 -13.26
C ALA A 127 -22.45 14.41 -13.59
N VAL A 128 -21.16 14.19 -13.87
CA VAL A 128 -20.24 15.26 -14.28
C VAL A 128 -20.73 15.96 -15.55
N LYS A 129 -21.13 15.21 -16.58
CA LYS A 129 -21.64 15.77 -17.84
C LYS A 129 -22.93 16.57 -17.65
N LYS A 130 -23.79 16.13 -16.73
CA LYS A 130 -25.08 16.78 -16.44
C LYS A 130 -24.92 18.05 -15.60
N GLU A 131 -24.06 18.00 -14.58
CA GLU A 131 -23.93 19.07 -13.58
C GLU A 131 -22.84 20.09 -13.93
N GLY A 132 -21.89 19.74 -14.81
CA GLY A 132 -20.75 20.58 -15.14
C GLY A 132 -19.73 20.72 -14.01
N LYS A 133 -19.73 19.78 -13.05
CA LYS A 133 -18.81 19.73 -11.91
C LYS A 133 -18.02 18.43 -11.94
N ALA A 134 -16.72 18.49 -11.64
CA ALA A 134 -15.86 17.30 -11.65
C ALA A 134 -16.12 16.34 -10.48
N ILE A 135 -16.56 16.86 -9.32
CA ILE A 135 -16.77 16.08 -8.08
C ILE A 135 -18.27 15.85 -7.86
N VAL A 136 -18.67 14.59 -7.81
CA VAL A 136 -20.09 14.13 -7.81
C VAL A 136 -20.24 12.80 -7.05
N ALA A 137 -21.47 12.25 -7.02
CA ALA A 137 -21.78 10.92 -6.49
C ALA A 137 -21.25 10.66 -5.06
N PRO A 138 -21.70 11.43 -4.04
CA PRO A 138 -21.23 11.31 -2.66
C PRO A 138 -21.63 9.98 -2.00
N LYS A 139 -20.69 9.35 -1.29
CA LYS A 139 -20.87 8.16 -0.48
C LYS A 139 -20.41 8.44 0.96
N ARG A 140 -21.35 8.43 1.89
CA ARG A 140 -21.17 8.66 3.31
C ARG A 140 -20.91 7.35 4.03
N MET A 141 -19.82 7.28 4.76
CA MET A 141 -19.41 6.09 5.50
C MET A 141 -19.12 6.45 6.95
N ARG A 142 -19.44 5.53 7.87
CA ARG A 142 -18.90 5.50 9.23
C ARG A 142 -17.91 4.36 9.31
N VAL A 143 -16.73 4.62 9.85
CA VAL A 143 -15.65 3.65 10.00
C VAL A 143 -15.30 3.53 11.46
N THR A 144 -15.19 2.30 11.95
CA THR A 144 -14.46 1.98 13.18
C THR A 144 -13.19 1.26 12.81
N TYR A 145 -12.06 1.90 13.04
CA TYR A 145 -10.73 1.33 12.82
C TYR A 145 -10.19 0.81 14.14
N THR A 146 -9.72 -0.44 14.16
CA THR A 146 -9.16 -1.08 15.36
C THR A 146 -7.77 -1.62 15.05
N LEU A 147 -6.79 -1.30 15.88
CA LEU A 147 -5.46 -1.90 15.89
C LEU A 147 -5.27 -2.66 17.20
N THR A 148 -4.78 -3.89 17.10
CA THR A 148 -4.56 -4.78 18.23
C THR A 148 -3.09 -5.22 18.26
N VAL A 149 -2.36 -4.78 19.27
CA VAL A 149 -1.02 -5.29 19.58
C VAL A 149 -1.16 -6.62 20.31
N ASP A 150 -0.41 -7.62 19.86
CA ASP A 150 -0.50 -8.99 20.36
C ASP A 150 -0.17 -9.07 21.86
N THR A 151 -0.82 -10.02 22.53
CA THR A 151 -0.62 -10.30 23.94
C THR A 151 0.87 -10.50 24.25
N ASN A 152 1.38 -9.76 25.23
CA ASN A 152 2.78 -9.80 25.67
C ASN A 152 3.84 -9.41 24.61
N ALA A 153 3.46 -8.81 23.46
CA ALA A 153 4.42 -8.26 22.51
C ALA A 153 5.23 -7.09 23.10
N VAL A 154 4.68 -6.44 24.12
CA VAL A 154 5.32 -5.37 24.89
C VAL A 154 5.28 -5.73 26.38
N PRO A 155 6.37 -5.54 27.15
CA PRO A 155 6.38 -5.85 28.57
C PRO A 155 5.31 -5.07 29.34
N ALA A 156 4.65 -5.75 30.29
CA ALA A 156 3.64 -5.15 31.13
C ALA A 156 4.15 -3.87 31.83
N GLY A 157 3.29 -2.86 31.88
CA GLY A 157 3.62 -1.57 32.47
C GLY A 157 4.34 -0.59 31.53
N LYS A 158 4.79 -1.01 30.34
CA LYS A 158 5.40 -0.11 29.34
C LYS A 158 4.33 0.61 28.51
N ILE A 159 4.68 1.79 28.02
CA ILE A 159 3.79 2.60 27.17
C ILE A 159 3.98 2.21 25.71
N ILE A 160 2.86 1.90 25.06
CA ILE A 160 2.74 1.71 23.62
C ILE A 160 2.24 3.01 23.02
N ARG A 161 2.93 3.49 22.00
CA ARG A 161 2.60 4.63 21.16
C ARG A 161 1.97 4.12 19.87
N CYS A 162 0.80 4.61 19.49
CA CYS A 162 0.04 4.12 18.35
C CYS A 162 -0.43 5.29 17.48
N TRP A 163 -0.30 5.16 16.15
CA TRP A 163 -0.84 6.07 15.16
C TRP A 163 -1.83 5.31 14.29
N LEU A 164 -3.09 5.77 14.26
CA LEU A 164 -4.15 5.23 13.40
C LEU A 164 -4.41 6.15 12.20
N PRO A 165 -4.81 5.61 11.04
CA PRO A 165 -5.16 6.39 9.85
C PRO A 165 -6.46 7.17 10.04
N TYR A 166 -6.38 8.50 9.91
CA TYR A 166 -7.54 9.38 9.98
C TYR A 166 -7.81 10.03 8.62
N PRO A 167 -9.06 10.13 8.13
CA PRO A 167 -9.36 10.79 6.87
C PRO A 167 -8.91 12.25 6.86
N ARG A 168 -8.18 12.64 5.81
CA ARG A 168 -7.82 14.03 5.55
C ARG A 168 -9.05 14.94 5.43
N GLN A 169 -8.91 16.18 5.89
CA GLN A 169 -9.99 17.18 5.89
C GLN A 169 -9.80 18.28 4.82
N ASP A 170 -8.69 18.24 4.09
CA ASP A 170 -8.24 19.28 3.14
C ASP A 170 -8.40 18.85 1.67
N GLN A 171 -9.18 17.80 1.41
CA GLN A 171 -9.34 17.22 0.07
C GLN A 171 -10.71 17.55 -0.50
N ALA A 172 -10.76 18.14 -1.69
CA ALA A 172 -12.03 18.60 -2.27
C ALA A 172 -13.07 17.47 -2.43
N ARG A 173 -12.63 16.24 -2.74
CA ARG A 173 -13.50 15.07 -2.91
C ARG A 173 -13.74 14.25 -1.64
N GLN A 174 -13.12 14.61 -0.51
CA GLN A 174 -13.36 13.97 0.78
C GLN A 174 -13.82 15.02 1.80
N GLN A 175 -15.10 14.97 2.14
CA GLN A 175 -15.79 16.04 2.86
C GLN A 175 -16.45 15.54 4.14
N ASP A 176 -16.96 16.48 4.93
CA ASP A 176 -17.79 16.23 6.11
C ASP A 176 -17.15 15.27 7.13
N VAL A 177 -15.81 15.29 7.22
CA VAL A 177 -15.08 14.45 8.16
C VAL A 177 -15.50 14.79 9.59
N LYS A 178 -15.92 13.77 10.33
CA LYS A 178 -16.45 13.92 11.68
C LYS A 178 -15.88 12.82 12.57
N PHE A 179 -15.09 13.20 13.56
CA PHE A 179 -14.67 12.31 14.63
C PHE A 179 -15.86 11.95 15.55
N ILE A 180 -15.94 10.69 15.97
CA ILE A 180 -17.00 10.18 16.85
C ILE A 180 -16.43 9.76 18.20
N SER A 181 -15.40 8.91 18.23
CA SER A 181 -14.80 8.41 19.47
C SER A 181 -13.42 7.81 19.25
N ALA A 182 -12.63 7.70 20.32
CA ALA A 182 -11.39 6.94 20.39
C ALA A 182 -11.39 6.03 21.63
N SER A 183 -10.60 4.97 21.61
CA SER A 183 -10.48 4.04 22.74
C SER A 183 -9.82 4.68 23.96
N GLU A 184 -8.90 5.62 23.74
CA GLU A 184 -8.17 6.32 24.80
C GLU A 184 -8.70 7.75 24.97
N PRO A 185 -8.83 8.24 26.22
CA PRO A 185 -9.35 9.59 26.48
C PRO A 185 -8.36 10.71 26.12
N GLN A 186 -7.08 10.36 25.99
CA GLN A 186 -6.02 11.28 25.55
C GLN A 186 -5.55 10.85 24.17
N TYR A 187 -5.70 11.75 23.20
CA TYR A 187 -5.32 11.52 21.81
C TYR A 187 -4.89 12.84 21.17
N THR A 188 -4.18 12.76 20.05
CA THR A 188 -3.73 13.94 19.31
C THR A 188 -3.84 13.69 17.81
N PHE A 189 -4.53 14.57 17.09
CA PHE A 189 -4.51 14.54 15.63
C PHE A 189 -3.21 15.15 15.11
N SER A 190 -2.69 14.64 14.00
CA SER A 190 -1.64 15.33 13.25
C SER A 190 -2.11 16.71 12.78
N SER A 191 -1.18 17.64 12.65
CA SER A 191 -1.42 18.95 12.04
C SER A 191 -1.98 18.78 10.62
N PRO A 192 -2.94 19.64 10.19
CA PRO A 192 -3.39 19.68 8.78
C PRO A 192 -2.26 19.94 7.78
N GLU A 193 -1.15 20.56 8.21
CA GLU A 193 0.03 20.81 7.38
C GLU A 193 0.84 19.52 7.09
N CYS A 194 0.64 18.46 7.88
CA CYS A 194 1.24 17.16 7.60
C CYS A 194 0.68 16.56 6.31
N ARG A 195 1.53 15.88 5.55
CA ARG A 195 1.12 15.14 4.34
C ARG A 195 0.47 13.80 4.65
N HIS A 196 0.59 13.30 5.88
CA HIS A 196 -0.24 12.23 6.44
C HIS A 196 -1.36 12.82 7.32
N SER A 197 -2.34 11.99 7.68
CA SER A 197 -3.37 12.31 8.65
C SER A 197 -3.55 11.15 9.63
N THR A 198 -3.27 11.41 10.91
CA THR A 198 -3.23 10.38 11.95
C THR A 198 -4.00 10.78 13.19
N LEU A 199 -4.57 9.80 13.90
CA LEU A 199 -4.90 9.89 15.32
C LEU A 199 -3.84 9.18 16.15
N TYR A 200 -3.13 9.93 17.00
CA TYR A 200 -2.14 9.41 17.94
C TYR A 200 -2.74 9.09 19.30
N MET A 201 -2.39 7.94 19.87
CA MET A 201 -2.79 7.50 21.21
C MET A 201 -1.63 6.81 21.93
N GLU A 202 -1.71 6.80 23.26
CA GLU A 202 -0.81 6.04 24.14
C GLU A 202 -1.59 5.14 25.09
N LYS A 203 -1.11 3.93 25.30
CA LYS A 203 -1.72 2.97 26.24
C LYS A 203 -0.67 2.13 26.93
N ARG A 204 -0.91 1.78 28.18
CA ARG A 204 0.00 0.91 28.96
C ARG A 204 -0.30 -0.56 28.66
N ALA A 205 0.73 -1.34 28.32
CA ALA A 205 0.60 -2.78 28.13
C ALA A 205 0.24 -3.48 29.45
N VAL A 206 -0.65 -4.46 29.38
CA VAL A 206 -1.13 -5.26 30.53
C VAL A 206 -0.69 -6.71 30.34
N GLU A 207 -0.23 -7.35 31.42
CA GLU A 207 0.21 -8.74 31.37
C GLU A 207 -0.94 -9.67 30.99
N GLY A 208 -0.72 -10.54 30.00
CA GLY A 208 -1.70 -11.53 29.56
C GLY A 208 -2.84 -10.98 28.71
N GLU A 209 -2.84 -9.69 28.37
CA GLU A 209 -3.86 -9.05 27.55
C GLU A 209 -3.26 -8.42 26.26
N PRO A 210 -3.98 -8.46 25.12
CA PRO A 210 -3.61 -7.67 23.96
C PRO A 210 -3.87 -6.19 24.22
N THR A 211 -3.10 -5.30 23.60
CA THR A 211 -3.33 -3.84 23.71
C THR A 211 -4.11 -3.36 22.50
N VAL A 212 -5.36 -2.96 22.72
CA VAL A 212 -6.28 -2.52 21.66
C VAL A 212 -6.39 -1.00 21.63
N PHE A 213 -6.24 -0.43 20.43
CA PHE A 213 -6.50 0.96 20.08
C PHE A 213 -7.63 1.00 19.06
N SER A 214 -8.55 1.96 19.17
CA SER A 214 -9.57 2.14 18.14
C SER A 214 -9.99 3.59 17.99
N GLU A 215 -10.50 3.92 16.81
CA GLU A 215 -11.19 5.17 16.54
C GLU A 215 -12.44 4.94 15.70
N THR A 216 -13.43 5.82 15.86
CA THR A 216 -14.63 5.85 15.04
C THR A 216 -14.78 7.25 14.44
N PHE A 217 -15.01 7.31 13.14
CA PHE A 217 -15.24 8.56 12.43
C PHE A 217 -16.24 8.36 11.29
N GLU A 218 -16.72 9.46 10.74
CA GLU A 218 -17.51 9.49 9.52
C GLU A 218 -16.88 10.41 8.50
N PHE A 219 -17.05 10.11 7.22
CA PHE A 219 -16.62 10.98 6.13
C PHE A 219 -17.48 10.74 4.88
N THR A 220 -17.48 11.71 3.97
CA THR A 220 -18.12 11.62 2.66
C THR A 220 -17.03 11.53 1.59
N ALA A 221 -16.95 10.40 0.89
CA ALA A 221 -16.14 10.25 -0.32
C ALA A 221 -16.96 10.62 -1.55
N ASN A 222 -16.36 11.29 -2.52
CA ASN A 222 -17.01 11.67 -3.78
C ASN A 222 -16.22 11.08 -4.95
N GLY A 223 -16.93 10.71 -6.00
CA GLY A 223 -16.32 10.40 -7.28
C GLY A 223 -15.83 11.68 -7.93
N GLU A 224 -14.71 11.60 -8.62
CA GLU A 224 -14.15 12.73 -9.36
C GLU A 224 -13.85 12.29 -10.79
N TRP A 225 -14.25 13.06 -11.79
CA TRP A 225 -13.88 12.78 -13.17
C TRP A 225 -13.74 14.06 -13.98
N HIS A 226 -12.63 14.16 -14.70
CA HIS A 226 -12.32 15.24 -15.61
C HIS A 226 -12.38 14.71 -17.04
N ASN A 227 -13.19 15.35 -17.89
CA ASN A 227 -13.26 15.02 -19.32
C ASN A 227 -12.06 15.62 -20.06
N LEU A 228 -10.86 15.13 -19.74
CA LEU A 228 -9.59 15.69 -20.20
C LEU A 228 -9.47 15.64 -21.72
N LYS A 229 -9.26 16.81 -22.34
CA LYS A 229 -8.89 16.92 -23.75
C LYS A 229 -7.51 17.57 -23.88
N PRO A 230 -6.74 17.22 -24.94
CA PRO A 230 -5.43 17.83 -25.17
C PRO A 230 -5.47 19.36 -25.22
N GLU A 231 -6.54 19.95 -25.77
CA GLU A 231 -6.73 21.39 -25.88
C GLU A 231 -6.97 22.11 -24.54
N ASP A 232 -7.36 21.40 -23.49
CA ASP A 232 -7.58 21.97 -22.16
C ASP A 232 -6.24 22.18 -21.42
N VAL A 233 -5.18 21.48 -21.84
CA VAL A 233 -3.87 21.50 -21.20
C VAL A 233 -3.00 22.60 -21.77
N GLN A 234 -2.68 23.58 -20.93
CA GLN A 234 -1.82 24.70 -21.26
C GLN A 234 -0.32 24.34 -21.10
N PRO A 235 0.59 25.10 -21.72
CA PRO A 235 2.02 24.98 -21.44
C PRO A 235 2.32 25.31 -19.98
N TYR A 236 3.16 24.50 -19.32
CA TYR A 236 3.55 24.75 -17.93
C TYR A 236 4.40 26.02 -17.76
N ASP A 237 4.13 26.79 -16.71
CA ASP A 237 5.11 27.72 -16.16
C ASP A 237 6.14 26.96 -15.30
N THR A 238 7.27 26.66 -15.93
CA THR A 238 8.38 25.92 -15.32
C THR A 238 9.09 26.65 -14.18
N THR A 239 8.77 27.93 -13.95
CA THR A 239 9.39 28.74 -12.90
C THR A 239 8.69 28.61 -11.55
N THR A 240 7.44 28.12 -11.53
CA THR A 240 6.61 27.98 -10.32
C THR A 240 7.19 26.98 -9.32
N ALA A 241 6.88 27.18 -8.03
CA ALA A 241 7.27 26.23 -6.98
C ALA A 241 6.63 24.85 -7.19
N LEU A 242 5.35 24.82 -7.56
CA LEU A 242 4.62 23.59 -7.87
C LEU A 242 5.31 22.79 -8.97
N TYR A 243 5.62 23.42 -10.11
CA TYR A 243 6.26 22.71 -11.21
C TYR A 243 7.61 22.13 -10.76
N LYS A 244 8.45 22.94 -10.12
CA LYS A 244 9.77 22.51 -9.66
C LYS A 244 9.70 21.37 -8.65
N GLU A 245 8.84 21.48 -7.64
CA GLU A 245 8.68 20.47 -6.59
C GLU A 245 8.19 19.14 -7.16
N TYR A 246 7.12 19.19 -7.96
CA TYR A 246 6.43 17.97 -8.41
C TYR A 246 6.98 17.42 -9.72
N THR A 247 8.01 18.01 -10.32
CA THR A 247 8.83 17.40 -11.39
C THR A 247 10.23 17.02 -10.93
N ALA A 248 10.62 17.37 -9.71
CA ALA A 248 11.91 17.02 -9.17
C ALA A 248 12.03 15.54 -8.81
N GLU A 249 13.28 15.07 -8.91
CA GLU A 249 13.75 13.85 -8.27
C GLU A 249 13.67 14.02 -6.74
N ARG A 250 13.40 12.92 -6.04
CA ARG A 250 13.43 12.88 -4.59
C ARG A 250 14.16 11.64 -4.12
N GLU A 251 15.02 11.80 -3.12
CA GLU A 251 15.73 10.69 -2.53
C GLU A 251 14.73 9.60 -2.08
N LYS A 252 15.07 8.35 -2.41
CA LYS A 252 14.23 7.15 -2.23
C LYS A 252 12.97 7.15 -3.10
N HIS A 253 12.76 6.02 -3.79
CA HIS A 253 11.66 5.75 -4.71
C HIS A 253 11.53 6.65 -5.96
N ILE A 254 11.48 7.99 -5.89
CA ILE A 254 11.45 8.87 -7.09
C ILE A 254 12.87 9.25 -7.51
N VAL A 255 13.64 8.25 -7.96
CA VAL A 255 15.03 8.41 -8.43
C VAL A 255 15.07 8.30 -9.95
N PHE A 256 15.68 9.25 -10.63
CA PHE A 256 15.74 9.38 -12.09
C PHE A 256 16.96 8.67 -12.65
N SER A 257 16.97 7.35 -12.51
CA SER A 257 18.03 6.50 -13.05
C SER A 257 18.19 6.68 -14.58
N PRO A 258 19.37 6.36 -15.15
CA PRO A 258 19.56 6.41 -16.60
C PRO A 258 18.52 5.57 -17.37
N ARG A 259 18.16 4.39 -16.84
CA ARG A 259 17.16 3.49 -17.43
C ARG A 259 15.76 4.12 -17.46
N LEU A 260 15.34 4.71 -16.33
CA LEU A 260 14.04 5.39 -16.24
C LEU A 260 13.98 6.63 -17.15
N ARG A 261 15.09 7.36 -17.30
CA ARG A 261 15.20 8.49 -18.24
C ARG A 261 15.06 8.06 -19.69
N GLU A 262 15.77 7.02 -20.09
CA GLU A 262 15.67 6.45 -21.44
C GLU A 262 14.25 5.96 -21.74
N LEU A 263 13.65 5.25 -20.78
CA LEU A 263 12.29 4.75 -20.90
C LEU A 263 11.28 5.90 -21.06
N ALA A 264 11.33 6.92 -20.19
CA ALA A 264 10.44 8.08 -20.29
C ALA A 264 10.59 8.81 -21.63
N ALA A 265 11.83 9.02 -22.10
CA ALA A 265 12.11 9.64 -23.40
C ALA A 265 11.54 8.81 -24.56
N LYS A 266 11.66 7.49 -24.51
CA LYS A 266 11.10 6.57 -25.52
C LYS A 266 9.57 6.61 -25.54
N LEU A 267 8.92 6.54 -24.37
CA LEU A 267 7.45 6.53 -24.26
C LEU A 267 6.82 7.83 -24.73
N THR A 268 7.52 8.95 -24.55
CA THR A 268 7.02 10.31 -24.85
C THR A 268 7.60 10.90 -26.14
N ALA A 269 8.34 10.12 -26.91
CA ALA A 269 8.99 10.57 -28.14
C ALA A 269 8.00 11.21 -29.13
N GLY A 270 8.35 12.41 -29.61
CA GLY A 270 7.56 13.18 -30.57
C GLY A 270 6.24 13.74 -30.04
N GLU A 271 5.90 13.54 -28.76
CA GLU A 271 4.71 14.10 -28.13
C GLU A 271 5.08 15.36 -27.34
N THR A 272 4.30 16.42 -27.49
CA THR A 272 4.52 17.68 -26.76
C THR A 272 3.42 17.97 -25.76
N ASN A 273 2.22 17.40 -25.94
CA ASN A 273 1.10 17.62 -25.03
C ASN A 273 1.28 16.80 -23.74
N PRO A 274 1.31 17.44 -22.54
CA PRO A 274 1.51 16.73 -21.27
C PRO A 274 0.49 15.62 -20.98
N TYR A 275 -0.79 15.84 -21.30
CA TYR A 275 -1.82 14.82 -21.10
C TYR A 275 -1.62 13.62 -22.04
N LEU A 276 -1.27 13.85 -23.31
CA LEU A 276 -0.98 12.75 -24.23
C LEU A 276 0.28 11.97 -23.82
N LYS A 277 1.30 12.63 -23.28
CA LYS A 277 2.46 11.96 -22.67
C LYS A 277 2.04 11.08 -21.49
N ALA A 278 1.28 11.63 -20.54
CA ALA A 278 0.76 10.89 -19.39
C ALA A 278 -0.07 9.69 -19.84
N LYS A 279 -0.93 9.85 -20.86
CA LYS A 279 -1.74 8.77 -21.45
C LYS A 279 -0.89 7.63 -22.03
N ARG A 280 0.20 7.95 -22.74
CA ARG A 280 1.14 6.93 -23.26
C ARG A 280 1.84 6.19 -22.14
N ILE A 281 2.27 6.90 -21.09
CA ILE A 281 2.90 6.29 -19.91
C ILE A 281 1.89 5.38 -19.19
N PHE A 282 0.68 5.88 -18.92
CA PHE A 282 -0.39 5.15 -18.23
C PHE A 282 -0.74 3.85 -18.96
N ARG A 283 -0.93 3.92 -20.28
CA ARG A 283 -1.21 2.75 -21.13
C ARG A 283 -0.05 1.76 -21.09
N TRP A 284 1.19 2.24 -21.19
CA TRP A 284 2.35 1.36 -21.16
C TRP A 284 2.46 0.63 -19.82
N VAL A 285 2.28 1.31 -18.68
CA VAL A 285 2.31 0.65 -17.37
C VAL A 285 1.18 -0.38 -17.26
N ASN A 286 -0.04 -0.02 -17.66
CA ASN A 286 -1.20 -0.92 -17.68
C ASN A 286 -0.95 -2.20 -18.48
N ASP A 287 -0.34 -2.07 -19.67
CA ASP A 287 -0.16 -3.19 -20.59
C ASP A 287 1.05 -4.08 -20.24
N ASN A 288 1.99 -3.61 -19.39
CA ASN A 288 3.26 -4.31 -19.15
C ASN A 288 3.44 -4.85 -17.73
N PHE A 289 2.67 -4.37 -16.75
CA PHE A 289 2.84 -4.77 -15.34
C PHE A 289 1.52 -5.29 -14.76
N PRO A 290 1.30 -6.61 -14.73
CA PRO A 290 0.14 -7.17 -14.04
C PRO A 290 0.19 -6.86 -12.55
N TRP A 291 -0.99 -6.78 -11.94
CA TRP A 291 -1.10 -6.62 -10.49
C TRP A 291 -0.67 -7.90 -9.77
N ALA A 292 0.26 -7.76 -8.82
CA ALA A 292 0.68 -8.84 -7.94
C ALA A 292 0.93 -8.28 -6.54
N SER A 293 0.72 -9.10 -5.50
CA SER A 293 0.94 -8.65 -4.13
C SER A 293 2.42 -8.33 -3.91
N ALA A 294 2.72 -7.20 -3.28
CA ALA A 294 4.09 -6.79 -3.00
C ALA A 294 4.60 -7.32 -1.65
N ARG A 295 5.93 -7.46 -1.56
CA ARG A 295 6.66 -7.45 -0.29
C ARG A 295 6.57 -6.07 0.36
N GLU A 296 6.80 -5.99 1.66
CA GLU A 296 6.68 -4.72 2.39
C GLU A 296 7.66 -3.69 1.82
N TYR A 297 7.20 -2.45 1.61
CA TYR A 297 7.98 -1.46 0.88
C TYR A 297 9.25 -1.02 1.61
N SER A 298 9.28 -1.19 2.93
CA SER A 298 10.48 -0.99 3.75
C SER A 298 11.64 -1.92 3.42
N THR A 299 11.43 -2.95 2.60
CA THR A 299 12.47 -3.83 2.07
C THR A 299 12.91 -3.47 0.65
N ILE A 300 12.37 -2.40 0.05
CA ILE A 300 12.64 -1.96 -1.32
C ILE A 300 13.28 -0.57 -1.31
N GLU A 301 14.50 -0.46 -1.81
CA GLU A 301 15.21 0.82 -1.87
C GLU A 301 14.67 1.76 -2.96
N ASN A 302 14.41 1.20 -4.15
CA ASN A 302 13.88 1.93 -5.31
C ASN A 302 12.73 1.13 -5.94
N ILE A 303 11.50 1.60 -5.69
CA ILE A 303 10.28 0.91 -6.12
C ILE A 303 10.11 0.91 -7.64
N PRO A 304 10.23 2.05 -8.35
CA PRO A 304 10.16 2.04 -9.81
C PRO A 304 11.13 1.06 -10.49
N GLU A 305 12.39 1.01 -10.06
CA GLU A 305 13.35 0.03 -10.60
C GLU A 305 12.95 -1.41 -10.26
N TYR A 306 12.50 -1.65 -9.02
CA TYR A 306 11.99 -2.96 -8.61
C TYR A 306 10.83 -3.44 -9.50
N VAL A 307 9.90 -2.55 -9.87
CA VAL A 307 8.81 -2.89 -10.80
C VAL A 307 9.35 -3.24 -12.18
N LEU A 308 10.31 -2.47 -12.71
CA LEU A 308 10.92 -2.77 -14.01
C LEU A 308 11.67 -4.11 -14.02
N ASP A 309 12.30 -4.49 -12.91
CA ASP A 309 13.08 -5.72 -12.77
C ASP A 309 12.19 -6.95 -12.56
N ASN A 310 11.15 -6.84 -11.72
CA ASN A 310 10.27 -7.96 -11.39
C ASN A 310 9.07 -8.09 -12.33
N ARG A 311 8.81 -7.08 -13.17
CA ARG A 311 7.76 -7.09 -14.21
C ARG A 311 6.34 -7.26 -13.67
N HIS A 312 6.10 -6.82 -12.44
CA HIS A 312 4.78 -6.73 -11.82
C HIS A 312 4.83 -5.68 -10.72
N GLY A 313 3.67 -5.27 -10.22
CA GLY A 313 3.60 -4.46 -9.01
C GLY A 313 2.21 -4.37 -8.42
N ASP A 314 2.11 -4.02 -7.15
CA ASP A 314 0.84 -3.64 -6.52
C ASP A 314 0.52 -2.15 -6.74
N CYS A 315 -0.50 -1.63 -6.05
CA CYS A 315 -1.03 -0.29 -6.28
C CYS A 315 -0.01 0.82 -6.10
N GLY A 316 0.74 0.82 -4.99
CA GLY A 316 1.75 1.84 -4.72
C GLY A 316 2.96 1.70 -5.62
N GLN A 317 3.35 0.46 -5.95
CA GLN A 317 4.46 0.18 -6.84
C GLN A 317 4.25 0.73 -8.26
N VAL A 318 3.12 0.41 -8.89
CA VAL A 318 2.84 0.91 -10.25
C VAL A 318 2.54 2.41 -10.26
N SER A 319 1.96 2.95 -9.19
CA SER A 319 1.73 4.39 -9.05
C SER A 319 3.04 5.17 -8.93
N LEU A 320 4.02 4.68 -8.16
CA LEU A 320 5.34 5.31 -8.05
C LEU A 320 6.13 5.22 -9.35
N LEU A 321 6.03 4.12 -10.10
CA LEU A 321 6.62 4.02 -11.44
C LEU A 321 6.00 5.06 -12.38
N PHE A 322 4.66 5.14 -12.42
CA PHE A 322 3.93 6.12 -13.23
C PHE A 322 4.33 7.56 -12.88
N ILE A 323 4.31 7.92 -11.58
CA ILE A 323 4.72 9.23 -11.08
C ILE A 323 6.14 9.54 -11.54
N THR A 324 7.09 8.61 -11.35
CA THR A 324 8.50 8.83 -11.69
C THR A 324 8.68 9.10 -13.19
N LEU A 325 8.01 8.33 -14.06
CA LEU A 325 8.06 8.55 -15.51
C LEU A 325 7.40 9.87 -15.93
N CYS A 326 6.30 10.27 -15.27
CA CYS A 326 5.66 11.57 -15.46
C CYS A 326 6.60 12.72 -15.08
N ARG A 327 7.22 12.66 -13.90
CA ARG A 327 8.14 13.70 -13.42
C ARG A 327 9.36 13.86 -14.32
N ILE A 328 9.98 12.76 -14.74
CA ILE A 328 11.07 12.76 -15.75
C ILE A 328 10.62 13.44 -17.05
N SER A 329 9.36 13.24 -17.44
CA SER A 329 8.76 13.81 -18.65
C SER A 329 8.31 15.27 -18.50
N GLY A 330 8.59 15.90 -17.36
CA GLY A 330 8.24 17.29 -17.06
C GLY A 330 6.76 17.49 -16.71
N ILE A 331 6.09 16.44 -16.24
CA ILE A 331 4.67 16.44 -15.84
C ILE A 331 4.62 16.39 -14.31
N PRO A 332 4.10 17.42 -13.62
CA PRO A 332 4.06 17.41 -12.17
C PRO A 332 3.09 16.34 -11.65
N ALA A 333 3.56 15.47 -10.76
CA ALA A 333 2.77 14.36 -10.23
C ALA A 333 3.15 14.06 -8.76
N HIS A 334 2.21 13.60 -7.94
CA HIS A 334 2.51 13.14 -6.58
C HIS A 334 1.73 11.90 -6.17
N PHE A 335 2.19 11.29 -5.08
CA PHE A 335 1.62 10.09 -4.51
C PHE A 335 0.45 10.44 -3.59
N GLN A 336 -0.53 9.55 -3.53
CA GLN A 336 -1.63 9.62 -2.58
C GLN A 336 -1.99 8.21 -2.12
N SER A 337 -2.37 8.07 -0.85
CA SER A 337 -2.76 6.76 -0.32
C SER A 337 -3.82 6.81 0.75
N GLY A 338 -4.47 5.67 0.93
CA GLY A 338 -5.46 5.44 1.97
C GLY A 338 -6.15 4.12 1.72
N PHE A 339 -7.44 4.13 1.40
CA PHE A 339 -8.22 2.90 1.25
C PHE A 339 -9.17 2.97 0.07
N MET A 340 -9.36 1.85 -0.60
CA MET A 340 -10.56 1.60 -1.39
C MET A 340 -11.65 1.08 -0.45
N MET A 341 -12.83 1.68 -0.50
CA MET A 341 -13.93 1.50 0.45
C MET A 341 -15.14 0.87 -0.21
N HIS A 342 -14.94 0.06 -1.24
CA HIS A 342 -16.04 -0.58 -1.94
C HIS A 342 -16.82 -1.51 -1.00
N PRO A 343 -18.16 -1.49 -1.02
CA PRO A 343 -18.99 -2.39 -0.23
C PRO A 343 -18.60 -3.86 -0.36
N ARG A 344 -18.22 -4.47 0.79
CA ARG A 344 -17.74 -5.87 0.89
C ARG A 344 -16.44 -6.17 0.14
N ALA A 345 -15.70 -5.14 -0.27
CA ALA A 345 -14.46 -5.26 -1.02
C ALA A 345 -13.48 -4.14 -0.66
N TRP A 346 -13.50 -3.65 0.59
CA TRP A 346 -12.55 -2.64 1.03
C TRP A 346 -11.14 -3.22 1.12
N ASN A 347 -10.12 -2.39 0.87
CA ASN A 347 -8.71 -2.76 1.02
C ASN A 347 -7.82 -1.51 1.12
N LEU A 348 -6.54 -1.71 1.44
CA LEU A 348 -5.50 -0.71 1.25
C LEU A 348 -5.42 -0.34 -0.22
N HIS A 349 -5.17 0.94 -0.52
CA HIS A 349 -4.99 1.37 -1.91
C HIS A 349 -4.18 2.65 -2.01
N ASP A 350 -3.36 2.70 -3.07
CA ASP A 350 -2.50 3.83 -3.41
C ASP A 350 -2.73 4.25 -4.86
N TRP A 351 -2.59 5.53 -5.13
CA TRP A 351 -2.77 6.09 -6.45
C TRP A 351 -1.93 7.37 -6.60
N ALA A 352 -2.13 8.09 -7.70
CA ALA A 352 -1.41 9.31 -8.02
C ALA A 352 -2.37 10.49 -8.24
N GLU A 353 -1.84 11.70 -8.11
CA GLU A 353 -2.45 12.90 -8.67
C GLU A 353 -1.46 13.52 -9.67
N VAL A 354 -1.97 14.04 -10.78
CA VAL A 354 -1.19 14.69 -11.84
C VAL A 354 -1.70 16.11 -12.03
N TYR A 355 -0.80 17.07 -12.17
CA TYR A 355 -1.15 18.45 -12.44
C TYR A 355 -1.05 18.76 -13.92
N PHE A 356 -2.14 19.26 -14.51
CA PHE A 356 -2.14 19.81 -15.86
C PHE A 356 -2.44 21.31 -15.79
N GLU A 357 -1.56 22.15 -16.34
CA GLU A 357 -1.77 23.60 -16.38
C GLU A 357 -3.09 23.91 -17.12
N GLY A 358 -3.90 24.82 -16.58
CA GLY A 358 -5.24 25.11 -17.07
C GLY A 358 -6.36 24.21 -16.52
N VAL A 359 -6.04 23.00 -16.03
CA VAL A 359 -7.02 22.08 -15.43
C VAL A 359 -6.87 22.00 -13.92
N GLY A 360 -5.63 21.85 -13.42
CA GLY A 360 -5.32 21.64 -12.02
C GLY A 360 -4.86 20.21 -11.72
N TRP A 361 -4.93 19.82 -10.44
CA TRP A 361 -4.67 18.45 -10.00
C TRP A 361 -5.85 17.56 -10.37
N VAL A 362 -5.54 16.41 -10.98
CA VAL A 362 -6.52 15.37 -11.32
C VAL A 362 -6.05 14.02 -10.80
N PRO A 363 -6.96 13.16 -10.31
CA PRO A 363 -6.57 11.84 -9.83
C PRO A 363 -6.23 10.89 -10.98
N VAL A 364 -5.27 10.00 -10.72
CA VAL A 364 -4.88 8.91 -11.63
C VAL A 364 -4.69 7.64 -10.82
N ASP A 365 -5.43 6.59 -11.16
CA ASP A 365 -5.32 5.27 -10.51
C ASP A 365 -4.70 4.27 -11.47
N GLN A 366 -3.37 4.17 -11.43
CA GLN A 366 -2.62 3.26 -12.30
C GLN A 366 -2.90 1.79 -12.01
N SER A 367 -3.31 1.46 -10.78
CA SER A 367 -3.58 0.09 -10.36
C SER A 367 -4.91 -0.44 -10.89
N PHE A 368 -5.94 0.40 -10.92
CA PHE A 368 -7.21 0.05 -11.54
C PHE A 368 -7.13 0.18 -13.07
N GLY A 369 -6.23 1.03 -13.56
CA GLY A 369 -5.78 1.00 -14.95
C GLY A 369 -6.91 1.21 -15.96
N ILE A 370 -6.87 0.44 -17.05
CA ILE A 370 -7.93 0.39 -18.05
C ILE A 370 -8.91 -0.72 -17.65
N PRO A 371 -10.16 -0.39 -17.27
CA PRO A 371 -11.10 -1.40 -16.80
C PRO A 371 -11.47 -2.38 -17.91
N ALA A 372 -11.34 -3.69 -17.65
CA ALA A 372 -11.71 -4.73 -18.62
C ALA A 372 -13.21 -4.72 -18.99
N PHE A 373 -14.05 -4.09 -18.15
CA PHE A 373 -15.49 -3.92 -18.36
C PHE A 373 -15.87 -2.59 -19.04
N ALA A 374 -14.90 -1.75 -19.43
CA ALA A 374 -15.17 -0.48 -20.08
C ALA A 374 -15.91 -0.66 -21.41
N ARG A 375 -16.92 0.18 -21.66
CA ARG A 375 -17.81 0.08 -22.84
C ARG A 375 -17.60 1.17 -23.88
N ASN A 376 -16.85 2.20 -23.53
CA ASN A 376 -16.59 3.38 -24.37
C ASN A 376 -15.28 4.05 -23.95
N ALA A 377 -14.83 5.05 -24.72
CA ALA A 377 -13.56 5.73 -24.49
C ALA A 377 -13.49 6.50 -23.15
N ASP A 378 -14.61 6.98 -22.63
CA ASP A 378 -14.65 7.69 -21.35
C ASP A 378 -14.42 6.71 -20.19
N GLU A 379 -15.02 5.52 -20.27
CA GLU A 379 -14.79 4.43 -19.31
C GLU A 379 -13.39 3.82 -19.45
N GLU A 380 -12.84 3.71 -20.67
CA GLU A 380 -11.52 3.12 -20.95
C GLU A 380 -10.39 3.87 -20.22
N TYR A 381 -10.44 5.21 -20.22
CA TYR A 381 -9.44 6.06 -19.57
C TYR A 381 -10.00 6.74 -18.31
N PHE A 382 -11.04 6.19 -17.69
CA PHE A 382 -11.66 6.79 -16.51
C PHE A 382 -10.63 7.08 -15.41
N PHE A 383 -9.74 6.13 -15.12
CA PHE A 383 -8.71 6.25 -14.09
C PHE A 383 -7.48 7.08 -14.50
N LEU A 384 -7.52 7.76 -15.65
CA LEU A 384 -6.55 8.77 -16.06
C LEU A 384 -7.26 10.13 -16.09
N GLY A 385 -7.43 10.75 -14.93
CA GLY A 385 -8.23 11.97 -14.75
C GLY A 385 -9.53 11.75 -13.98
N GLY A 386 -9.72 10.57 -13.38
CA GLY A 386 -10.87 10.26 -12.55
C GLY A 386 -10.60 9.21 -11.48
N ILE A 387 -11.50 9.13 -10.51
CA ILE A 387 -11.46 8.20 -9.39
C ILE A 387 -12.89 7.91 -8.90
N ASP A 388 -13.12 6.68 -8.45
CA ASP A 388 -14.45 6.23 -8.00
C ASP A 388 -14.87 6.89 -6.66
N SER A 389 -16.15 6.76 -6.30
CA SER A 389 -16.72 7.35 -5.09
C SER A 389 -16.35 6.62 -3.79
N TRP A 390 -15.43 5.66 -3.84
CA TRP A 390 -15.13 4.73 -2.75
C TRP A 390 -13.67 4.83 -2.32
N ARG A 391 -13.20 6.05 -2.06
CA ARG A 391 -11.83 6.33 -1.62
C ARG A 391 -11.82 7.05 -0.28
N MET A 392 -11.05 6.50 0.67
CA MET A 392 -10.64 7.22 1.87
C MET A 392 -9.21 7.70 1.70
N ILE A 393 -8.98 9.00 1.80
CA ILE A 393 -7.68 9.64 1.62
C ILE A 393 -7.05 9.88 2.98
N VAL A 394 -5.84 9.35 3.19
CA VAL A 394 -5.08 9.48 4.43
C VAL A 394 -3.80 10.28 4.20
N ASN A 395 -3.10 10.03 3.09
CA ASN A 395 -1.83 10.67 2.76
C ASN A 395 -1.87 11.36 1.40
N THR A 396 -1.20 12.50 1.26
CA THR A 396 -0.98 13.26 0.01
C THR A 396 0.48 13.28 -0.42
N ASP A 397 1.33 12.50 0.25
CA ASP A 397 2.72 12.28 -0.11
C ASP A 397 3.20 10.93 0.47
N TYR A 398 4.38 10.46 0.08
CA TYR A 398 4.98 9.23 0.59
C TYR A 398 6.12 9.48 1.59
N GLY A 399 6.30 8.58 2.54
CA GLY A 399 7.48 8.49 3.42
C GLY A 399 7.69 9.68 4.36
N MET A 400 6.65 10.47 4.62
CA MET A 400 6.73 11.63 5.49
C MET A 400 6.78 11.23 6.98
N PRO A 401 7.49 12.01 7.83
CA PRO A 401 7.57 11.73 9.26
C PRO A 401 6.19 11.90 9.92
N LEU A 402 5.85 10.99 10.84
CA LEU A 402 4.58 11.05 11.58
C LEU A 402 4.57 12.20 12.60
N GLN A 403 3.38 12.55 13.09
CA GLN A 403 3.23 13.50 14.18
C GLN A 403 2.34 12.92 15.29
N PRO A 404 2.83 12.78 16.53
CA PRO A 404 4.23 12.98 16.96
C PRO A 404 5.21 12.08 16.19
N GLU A 405 6.49 12.47 16.13
CA GLU A 405 7.49 11.69 15.42
C GLU A 405 7.75 10.36 16.13
N LYS A 406 7.99 9.31 15.33
CA LYS A 406 8.43 8.01 15.80
C LYS A 406 9.90 8.07 16.24
N GLN A 407 10.24 7.26 17.23
CA GLN A 407 11.63 7.08 17.67
C GLN A 407 12.37 6.05 16.81
N TYR A 408 11.61 5.13 16.19
CA TYR A 408 12.14 4.05 15.38
C TYR A 408 11.62 4.12 13.95
N PRO A 409 12.36 3.58 12.95
CA PRO A 409 11.89 3.52 11.58
C PRO A 409 10.50 2.88 11.46
N ARG A 410 9.68 3.49 10.62
CA ARG A 410 8.31 3.04 10.35
C ARG A 410 8.28 1.60 9.82
N SER A 411 7.22 0.88 10.11
CA SER A 411 6.97 -0.45 9.53
C SER A 411 6.67 -0.32 8.04
N GLU A 412 5.83 0.64 7.68
CA GLU A 412 5.59 1.06 6.30
C GLU A 412 6.28 2.40 6.03
N THR A 413 7.26 2.39 5.13
CA THR A 413 8.13 3.55 4.86
C THR A 413 7.64 4.42 3.72
N VAL A 414 6.59 4.02 3.01
CA VAL A 414 6.05 4.74 1.85
C VAL A 414 4.63 5.20 2.14
N ASP A 415 3.69 4.28 2.27
CA ASP A 415 2.30 4.60 2.61
C ASP A 415 2.08 4.60 4.13
N PHE A 416 1.00 5.22 4.60
CA PHE A 416 0.55 5.09 5.99
C PHE A 416 -0.91 4.69 5.97
N GLN A 417 -1.18 3.39 6.07
CA GLN A 417 -2.56 2.86 6.00
C GLN A 417 -2.87 1.88 7.13
N ARG A 418 -1.98 0.94 7.47
CA ARG A 418 -2.24 -0.09 8.51
C ARG A 418 -2.16 0.46 9.94
N GLY A 419 -1.69 1.69 10.10
CA GLY A 419 -1.26 2.23 11.39
C GLY A 419 0.20 1.92 11.68
N GLU A 420 0.71 2.51 12.75
CA GLU A 420 2.09 2.35 13.19
C GLU A 420 2.13 2.23 14.71
N VAL A 421 3.05 1.41 15.22
CA VAL A 421 3.17 1.16 16.66
C VAL A 421 4.62 1.10 17.07
N GLU A 422 4.94 1.69 18.22
CA GLU A 422 6.24 1.54 18.86
C GLU A 422 6.12 1.61 20.38
N TRP A 423 7.19 1.27 21.07
CA TRP A 423 7.37 1.49 22.50
C TRP A 423 8.84 1.85 22.75
N GLU A 424 9.19 2.18 24.00
CA GLU A 424 10.57 2.58 24.32
C GLU A 424 11.65 1.54 23.93
N GLY A 425 11.28 0.27 23.74
CA GLY A 425 12.19 -0.80 23.32
C GLY A 425 12.27 -1.06 21.81
N GLY A 426 11.49 -0.37 20.97
CA GLY A 426 11.58 -0.52 19.51
C GLY A 426 10.27 -0.30 18.75
N ASN A 427 10.40 -0.33 17.41
CA ASN A 427 9.26 -0.49 16.50
C ASN A 427 8.59 -1.86 16.71
N LEU A 428 7.26 -1.92 16.66
CA LEU A 428 6.54 -3.19 16.54
C LEU A 428 6.20 -3.40 15.07
N TYR A 429 6.77 -4.44 14.46
CA TYR A 429 6.53 -4.75 13.05
C TYR A 429 5.23 -5.55 12.86
N PHE A 430 4.75 -5.67 11.63
CA PHE A 430 3.42 -6.24 11.31
C PHE A 430 3.12 -7.62 11.92
N PRO A 431 4.08 -8.55 12.11
CA PRO A 431 3.77 -9.83 12.77
C PRO A 431 3.42 -9.74 14.26
N GLN A 432 3.52 -8.56 14.87
CA GLN A 432 3.31 -8.35 16.31
C GLN A 432 1.99 -7.62 16.62
N TRP A 433 1.20 -7.32 15.59
CA TRP A 433 -0.07 -6.63 15.72
C TRP A 433 -0.93 -6.81 14.46
N GLY A 434 -2.25 -6.71 14.63
CA GLY A 434 -3.21 -6.74 13.53
C GLY A 434 -4.07 -5.48 13.51
N TYR A 435 -4.81 -5.30 12.42
CA TYR A 435 -5.83 -4.27 12.32
C TYR A 435 -7.12 -4.82 11.70
N HIS A 436 -8.22 -4.15 11.98
CA HIS A 436 -9.55 -4.46 11.46
C HIS A 436 -10.33 -3.17 11.22
N MET A 437 -11.22 -3.21 10.23
CA MET A 437 -12.10 -2.08 9.89
C MET A 437 -13.54 -2.54 9.76
N ASP A 438 -14.42 -1.94 10.56
CA ASP A 438 -15.88 -2.04 10.42
C ASP A 438 -16.40 -0.80 9.70
N ILE A 439 -17.19 -0.99 8.65
CA ILE A 439 -17.66 0.09 7.77
C ILE A 439 -19.19 0.03 7.67
N ASP A 440 -19.86 1.09 8.14
CA ASP A 440 -21.28 1.32 7.89
C ASP A 440 -21.43 2.28 6.70
N TYR A 441 -22.12 1.83 5.66
CA TYR A 441 -22.45 2.64 4.49
C TYR A 441 -23.76 3.38 4.73
N LEU A 442 -23.69 4.68 5.05
CA LEU A 442 -24.80 5.45 5.60
C LEU A 442 -25.80 5.95 4.53
N ASN A 443 -25.42 5.96 3.27
CA ASN A 443 -26.26 6.38 2.14
C ASN A 443 -26.15 5.44 0.92
N TYR A 444 -25.90 4.14 1.18
CA TYR A 444 -25.74 3.13 0.12
C TYR A 444 -27.00 2.93 -0.71
#